data_AF-A0A3C1SH27-F1
#
_entry.id   AF-A0A3C1SH27-F1
#
_cell.length_a   1.000
_cell.length_b   1.000
_cell.length_c   1.000
_cell.angle_alpha   90.00
_cell.angle_beta   90.00
_cell.angle_gamma   90.00
#
_symmetry.space_group_name_H-M   'P 1'
#
loop_
_entity.id
_entity.type
_entity.pdbx_description
1 polymer ?
#
loop_
_entity_poly.entity_id
_entity_poly.type
_entity_poly.pdbx_seq_one_letter_code
_entity_poly.pdbx_strand_id
1 'polypeptide(L)'
;MKAKRSILLFLGLFLCMHLPALEWTNGSMNYSIGEEVKSPVEGIIKQIGNGGLPECFSKDTVIIEFSKSYYYDGQKQTGTYQLILSGLQLSVQNGLRGARVAENDVLGTAVSSPLMINVRSKDFDVYLVDSAQKYAEKEDGWYYFGVGMFLSSSPKFLEYQPISSKTDEIEFWDCPDTLENLYVNHLEGMDSENKKVFMSSFPQFRICIKTQLDSYPVSKTQSSITEGLLIDKYFSNCPTILQFSFDELPMRLYFQDGFDTYLKDEYTLGNDIYLYMTVVLLMNGEYYCYVRDFTLLSPEENVQERIQKMKQRIGE
;
A
#
# COMPACT_ATOMS: atom_id res chain seq x y z
N MET A 1 -38.79 45.92 -8.26
CA MET A 1 -38.64 44.45 -8.36
C MET A 1 -37.16 44.08 -8.41
N LYS A 2 -36.51 43.89 -7.25
CA LYS A 2 -35.09 43.48 -7.12
C LYS A 2 -34.99 42.26 -6.20
N ALA A 3 -35.66 41.16 -6.58
CA ALA A 3 -35.67 39.94 -5.78
C ALA A 3 -35.74 38.71 -6.70
N LYS A 4 -34.77 38.53 -7.61
CA LYS A 4 -34.66 37.28 -8.41
C LYS A 4 -33.24 36.82 -8.77
N ARG A 5 -32.17 37.57 -8.48
CA ARG A 5 -30.78 37.14 -8.79
C ARG A 5 -30.02 36.49 -7.62
N SER A 6 -30.36 36.80 -6.37
CA SER A 6 -29.65 36.24 -5.21
C SER A 6 -30.08 34.81 -4.84
N ILE A 7 -31.31 34.41 -5.20
CA ILE A 7 -31.82 33.05 -4.91
C ILE A 7 -31.21 32.01 -5.85
N LEU A 8 -30.95 32.35 -7.13
CA LEU A 8 -30.31 31.41 -8.07
C LEU A 8 -28.83 31.16 -7.76
N LEU A 9 -28.13 32.15 -7.21
CA LEU A 9 -26.73 31.98 -6.76
C LEU A 9 -26.66 31.11 -5.50
N PHE A 10 -27.60 31.25 -4.57
CA PHE A 10 -27.68 30.38 -3.39
C PHE A 10 -28.09 28.93 -3.74
N LEU A 11 -29.01 28.72 -4.69
CA LEU A 11 -29.35 27.39 -5.18
C LEU A 11 -28.22 26.74 -5.98
N GLY A 12 -27.46 27.50 -6.76
CA GLY A 12 -26.30 27.01 -7.50
C GLY A 12 -25.12 26.63 -6.59
N LEU A 13 -24.89 27.39 -5.51
CA LEU A 13 -23.90 27.03 -4.48
C LEU A 13 -24.32 25.82 -3.66
N PHE A 14 -25.61 25.65 -3.34
CA PHE A 14 -26.08 24.42 -2.68
C PHE A 14 -26.05 23.19 -3.60
N LEU A 15 -26.36 23.34 -4.90
CA LEU A 15 -26.25 22.23 -5.85
C LEU A 15 -24.78 21.81 -6.10
N CYS A 16 -23.84 22.76 -6.15
CA CYS A 16 -22.41 22.43 -6.27
C CYS A 16 -21.80 21.87 -4.96
N MET A 17 -22.46 22.05 -3.81
CA MET A 17 -22.06 21.45 -2.54
C MET A 17 -22.62 20.04 -2.33
N HIS A 18 -23.40 19.51 -3.29
CA HIS A 18 -23.99 18.16 -3.27
C HIS A 18 -23.69 17.37 -4.55
N LEU A 19 -22.49 17.55 -5.14
CA LEU A 19 -21.84 16.35 -5.70
C LEU A 19 -21.71 15.39 -4.52
N PRO A 20 -22.28 14.17 -4.55
CA PRO A 20 -22.27 13.28 -3.40
C PRO A 20 -20.82 13.21 -2.91
N ALA A 21 -20.58 13.49 -1.62
CA ALA A 21 -19.22 13.57 -1.06
C ALA A 21 -18.39 12.33 -1.40
N LEU A 22 -19.06 11.20 -1.62
CA LEU A 22 -18.51 9.96 -2.13
C LEU A 22 -17.77 10.07 -3.48
N GLU A 23 -18.25 10.89 -4.43
CA GLU A 23 -17.58 11.12 -5.72
C GLU A 23 -16.17 11.68 -5.54
N TRP A 24 -15.91 12.35 -4.43
CA TRP A 24 -14.60 12.90 -4.11
C TRP A 24 -13.65 11.82 -3.60
N THR A 25 -14.15 10.76 -2.95
CA THR A 25 -13.33 9.63 -2.50
C THR A 25 -13.10 8.58 -3.57
N ASN A 26 -14.00 8.49 -4.55
CA ASN A 26 -13.89 7.54 -5.64
C ASN A 26 -12.55 7.70 -6.38
N GLY A 27 -11.88 6.56 -6.54
CA GLY A 27 -10.79 6.44 -7.49
C GLY A 27 -11.34 6.20 -8.90
N SER A 28 -10.48 6.42 -9.88
CA SER A 28 -10.73 6.06 -11.26
C SER A 28 -9.66 5.09 -11.75
N MET A 29 -10.09 4.09 -12.52
CA MET A 29 -9.18 3.34 -13.38
C MET A 29 -9.44 3.67 -14.83
N ASN A 30 -8.39 4.03 -15.56
CA ASN A 30 -8.48 4.38 -16.96
C ASN A 30 -8.43 3.11 -17.80
N TYR A 31 -9.60 2.61 -18.17
CA TYR A 31 -9.76 1.56 -19.18
C TYR A 31 -10.47 2.12 -20.41
N SER A 32 -10.15 1.57 -21.57
CA SER A 32 -10.94 1.80 -22.77
C SER A 32 -12.22 0.99 -22.72
N ILE A 33 -13.32 1.52 -23.25
CA ILE A 33 -14.58 0.74 -23.34
C ILE A 33 -14.31 -0.52 -24.17
N GLY A 34 -14.74 -1.68 -23.67
CA GLY A 34 -14.50 -3.00 -24.25
C GLY A 34 -13.20 -3.67 -23.81
N GLU A 35 -12.33 -2.98 -23.07
CA GLU A 35 -11.09 -3.55 -22.52
C GLU A 35 -11.39 -4.53 -21.37
N GLU A 36 -10.56 -5.57 -21.26
CA GLU A 36 -10.63 -6.52 -20.15
C GLU A 36 -10.22 -5.84 -18.85
N VAL A 37 -11.10 -5.90 -17.85
CA VAL A 37 -10.83 -5.42 -16.51
C VAL A 37 -10.41 -6.59 -15.65
N LYS A 38 -9.24 -6.47 -15.05
CA LYS A 38 -8.65 -7.49 -14.19
C LYS A 38 -8.89 -7.18 -12.72
N SER A 39 -9.01 -8.21 -11.88
CA SER A 39 -9.13 -8.02 -10.45
C SER A 39 -7.82 -7.50 -9.86
N PRO A 40 -7.83 -6.39 -9.10
CA PRO A 40 -6.64 -5.91 -8.39
C PRO A 40 -6.41 -6.64 -7.05
N VAL A 41 -7.30 -7.57 -6.68
CA VAL A 41 -7.24 -8.32 -5.42
C VAL A 41 -7.64 -9.77 -5.64
N GLU A 42 -7.11 -10.66 -4.81
CA GLU A 42 -7.70 -11.96 -4.57
C GLU A 42 -8.88 -11.83 -3.59
N GLY A 43 -10.00 -12.50 -3.87
CA GLY A 43 -11.16 -12.43 -2.99
C GLY A 43 -12.37 -13.22 -3.46
N ILE A 44 -13.53 -12.87 -2.90
CA ILE A 44 -14.82 -13.50 -3.20
C ILE A 44 -15.81 -12.44 -3.67
N ILE A 45 -16.46 -12.67 -4.81
CA ILE A 45 -17.54 -11.82 -5.30
C ILE A 45 -18.73 -11.90 -4.34
N LYS A 46 -18.98 -10.83 -3.58
CA LYS A 46 -20.07 -10.76 -2.60
C LYS A 46 -21.39 -10.31 -3.18
N GLN A 47 -21.33 -9.42 -4.16
CA GLN A 47 -22.51 -8.79 -4.75
C GLN A 47 -22.23 -8.39 -6.19
N ILE A 48 -23.28 -8.51 -7.00
CA ILE A 48 -23.36 -7.98 -8.36
C ILE A 48 -24.56 -7.05 -8.40
N GLY A 49 -24.40 -5.89 -9.01
CA GLY A 49 -25.37 -4.80 -8.99
C GLY A 49 -25.17 -3.81 -7.84
N ASN A 50 -25.90 -2.70 -7.90
CA ASN A 50 -25.78 -1.56 -6.98
C ASN A 50 -26.81 -1.54 -5.84
N GLY A 51 -27.50 -2.64 -5.56
CA GLY A 51 -28.44 -2.69 -4.44
C GLY A 51 -27.75 -2.37 -3.11
N GLY A 52 -28.25 -1.38 -2.37
CA GLY A 52 -27.62 -0.94 -1.10
C GLY A 52 -26.28 -0.23 -1.28
N LEU A 53 -26.00 0.30 -2.47
CA LEU A 53 -24.94 1.27 -2.72
C LEU A 53 -25.53 2.66 -2.96
N PRO A 54 -24.75 3.73 -2.70
CA PRO A 54 -25.10 5.09 -3.09
C PRO A 54 -25.38 5.23 -4.59
N GLU A 55 -26.23 6.20 -4.96
CA GLU A 55 -26.74 6.37 -6.33
C GLU A 55 -25.65 6.62 -7.38
N CYS A 56 -24.45 7.06 -6.97
CA CYS A 56 -23.33 7.27 -7.88
C CYS A 56 -22.77 5.97 -8.50
N PHE A 57 -23.08 4.80 -7.92
CA PHE A 57 -22.66 3.50 -8.47
C PHE A 57 -23.68 2.97 -9.47
N SER A 58 -23.19 2.54 -10.64
CA SER A 58 -24.05 2.05 -11.72
C SER A 58 -24.56 0.64 -11.42
N LYS A 59 -25.62 0.21 -12.10
CA LYS A 59 -26.09 -1.18 -12.05
C LYS A 59 -25.03 -2.21 -12.47
N ASP A 60 -24.02 -1.77 -13.23
CA ASP A 60 -22.92 -2.58 -13.73
C ASP A 60 -21.77 -2.56 -12.72
N THR A 61 -22.07 -2.96 -11.48
CA THR A 61 -21.16 -2.95 -10.34
C THR A 61 -20.89 -4.36 -9.83
N VAL A 62 -19.65 -4.63 -9.42
CA VAL A 62 -19.25 -5.82 -8.68
C VAL A 62 -18.62 -5.42 -7.35
N ILE A 63 -18.92 -6.17 -6.31
CA ILE A 63 -18.29 -6.04 -4.99
C ILE A 63 -17.52 -7.30 -4.68
N ILE A 64 -16.23 -7.16 -4.40
CA ILE A 64 -15.32 -8.25 -4.05
C ILE A 64 -14.92 -8.05 -2.58
N GLU A 65 -15.20 -9.04 -1.73
CA GLU A 65 -14.64 -9.07 -0.38
C GLU A 65 -13.25 -9.69 -0.43
N PHE A 66 -12.29 -9.02 0.19
CA PHE A 66 -10.91 -9.46 0.25
C PHE A 66 -10.33 -9.18 1.63
N SER A 67 -9.24 -9.87 1.96
CA SER A 67 -8.51 -9.66 3.21
C SER A 67 -7.15 -9.05 2.93
N LYS A 68 -6.63 -8.28 3.88
CA LYS A 68 -5.28 -7.73 3.82
C LYS A 68 -4.65 -7.80 5.20
N SER A 69 -3.41 -8.29 5.24
CA SER A 69 -2.60 -8.26 6.45
C SER A 69 -1.79 -6.97 6.52
N TYR A 70 -1.65 -6.44 7.73
CA TYR A 70 -0.89 -5.25 8.06
C TYR A 70 -0.37 -5.34 9.51
N TYR A 71 0.60 -4.50 9.87
CA TYR A 71 1.12 -4.39 11.23
C TYR A 71 0.56 -3.15 11.90
N TYR A 72 0.10 -3.30 13.14
CA TYR A 72 -0.35 -2.18 13.96
C TYR A 72 -0.18 -2.54 15.44
N ASP A 73 0.38 -1.62 16.23
CA ASP A 73 0.80 -1.84 17.63
C ASP A 73 1.79 -3.00 17.75
N GLY A 74 2.72 -3.12 16.80
CA GLY A 74 3.73 -4.18 16.77
C GLY A 74 3.19 -5.58 16.48
N GLN A 75 1.91 -5.74 16.16
CA GLN A 75 1.28 -7.03 15.89
C GLN A 75 0.72 -7.10 14.47
N LYS A 76 0.77 -8.29 13.89
CA LYS A 76 0.06 -8.58 12.65
C LYS A 76 -1.45 -8.60 12.91
N GLN A 77 -2.16 -7.88 12.06
CA GLN A 77 -3.60 -7.85 12.00
C GLN A 77 -4.07 -8.22 10.60
N THR A 78 -5.31 -8.67 10.49
CA THR A 78 -5.94 -8.95 9.19
C THR A 78 -7.26 -8.22 9.12
N GLY A 79 -7.35 -7.25 8.22
CA GLY A 79 -8.57 -6.53 7.89
C GLY A 79 -9.33 -7.23 6.77
N THR A 80 -10.67 -7.19 6.83
CA THR A 80 -11.55 -7.63 5.74
C THR A 80 -12.27 -6.44 5.15
N TYR A 81 -12.16 -6.24 3.84
CA TYR A 81 -12.67 -5.06 3.15
C TYR A 81 -13.50 -5.45 1.93
N GLN A 82 -14.22 -4.47 1.38
CA GLN A 82 -14.96 -4.63 0.14
C GLN A 82 -14.44 -3.67 -0.93
N LEU A 83 -13.94 -4.22 -2.02
CA LEU A 83 -13.64 -3.50 -3.25
C LEU A 83 -14.92 -3.37 -4.08
N ILE A 84 -15.24 -2.15 -4.49
CA ILE A 84 -16.36 -1.84 -5.38
C ILE A 84 -15.78 -1.42 -6.73
N LEU A 85 -16.18 -2.10 -7.81
CA LEU A 85 -15.86 -1.74 -9.19
C LEU A 85 -17.16 -1.49 -9.94
N SER A 86 -17.35 -0.27 -10.45
CA SER A 86 -18.57 0.16 -11.16
C SER A 86 -18.25 0.59 -12.59
N GLY A 87 -19.10 0.18 -13.53
CA GLY A 87 -18.87 0.37 -14.97
C GLY A 87 -18.28 -0.86 -15.67
N LEU A 88 -18.60 -2.06 -15.16
CA LEU A 88 -18.06 -3.33 -15.64
C LEU A 88 -19.19 -4.27 -16.07
N GLN A 89 -19.11 -4.82 -17.27
CA GLN A 89 -19.90 -5.98 -17.68
C GLN A 89 -19.15 -7.26 -17.31
N LEU A 90 -19.65 -8.02 -16.35
CA LEU A 90 -18.99 -9.24 -15.86
C LEU A 90 -18.91 -10.35 -16.92
N SER A 91 -17.80 -11.09 -16.89
CA SER A 91 -17.63 -12.31 -17.68
C SER A 91 -18.56 -13.41 -17.14
N VAL A 92 -18.97 -14.35 -18.00
CA VAL A 92 -19.88 -15.45 -17.62
C VAL A 92 -19.29 -16.32 -16.50
N GLN A 93 -17.97 -16.46 -16.45
CA GLN A 93 -17.27 -17.25 -15.42
C GLN A 93 -17.31 -16.57 -14.04
N ASN A 94 -17.26 -15.24 -14.00
CA ASN A 94 -17.25 -14.44 -12.77
C ASN A 94 -18.61 -13.77 -12.46
N GLY A 95 -19.64 -14.05 -13.26
CA GLY A 95 -20.99 -13.50 -13.11
C GLY A 95 -21.82 -14.12 -11.98
N LEU A 96 -21.21 -14.84 -11.04
CA LEU A 96 -21.89 -15.53 -9.94
C LEU A 96 -21.43 -15.01 -8.58
N ARG A 97 -22.41 -14.71 -7.72
CA ARG A 97 -22.15 -14.43 -6.30
C ARG A 97 -21.50 -15.65 -5.65
N GLY A 98 -20.44 -15.43 -4.88
CA GLY A 98 -19.66 -16.46 -4.21
C GLY A 98 -18.50 -17.01 -5.05
N ALA A 99 -18.34 -16.57 -6.31
CA ALA A 99 -17.17 -16.92 -7.10
C ALA A 99 -15.89 -16.38 -6.44
N ARG A 100 -14.86 -17.21 -6.40
CA ARG A 100 -13.50 -16.80 -6.02
C ARG A 100 -12.83 -16.19 -7.25
N VAL A 101 -12.09 -15.11 -7.03
CA VAL A 101 -11.27 -14.45 -8.05
C VAL A 101 -9.87 -14.30 -7.51
N ALA A 102 -8.87 -14.64 -8.32
CA ALA A 102 -7.48 -14.35 -8.03
C ALA A 102 -7.11 -12.93 -8.48
N GLU A 103 -6.02 -12.40 -7.94
CA GLU A 103 -5.43 -11.19 -8.49
C GLU A 103 -5.07 -11.42 -9.97
N ASN A 104 -5.33 -10.42 -10.82
CA ASN A 104 -5.17 -10.44 -12.27
C ASN A 104 -6.17 -11.30 -13.06
N ASP A 105 -7.11 -11.98 -12.42
CA ASP A 105 -8.21 -12.66 -13.14
C ASP A 105 -9.08 -11.65 -13.89
N VAL A 106 -9.52 -12.02 -15.10
CA VAL A 106 -10.41 -11.20 -15.92
C VAL A 106 -11.81 -11.21 -15.32
N LEU A 107 -12.24 -10.10 -14.73
CA LEU A 107 -13.57 -9.94 -14.15
C LEU A 107 -14.63 -9.74 -15.23
N GLY A 108 -14.29 -9.06 -16.32
CA GLY A 108 -15.23 -8.69 -17.37
C GLY A 108 -14.67 -7.63 -18.30
N THR A 109 -15.55 -6.90 -18.98
CA THR A 109 -15.20 -5.82 -19.92
C THR A 109 -15.71 -4.47 -19.45
N ALA A 110 -14.88 -3.45 -19.62
CA ALA A 110 -15.23 -2.07 -19.30
C ALA A 110 -16.42 -1.60 -20.15
N VAL A 111 -17.47 -1.09 -19.52
CA VAL A 111 -18.61 -0.43 -20.20
C VAL A 111 -18.65 1.08 -19.97
N SER A 112 -17.80 1.60 -19.09
CA SER A 112 -17.55 3.03 -18.91
C SER A 112 -16.05 3.33 -18.88
N SER A 113 -15.70 4.60 -19.16
CA SER A 113 -14.36 5.12 -19.00
C SER A 113 -14.42 6.53 -18.39
N PRO A 114 -13.80 6.78 -17.22
CA PRO A 114 -13.12 5.78 -16.37
C PRO A 114 -14.09 4.77 -15.74
N LEU A 115 -13.55 3.65 -15.23
CA LEU A 115 -14.27 2.84 -14.24
C LEU A 115 -14.14 3.50 -12.88
N MET A 116 -15.23 3.46 -12.13
CA MET A 116 -15.26 3.93 -10.75
C MET A 116 -14.82 2.79 -9.83
N ILE A 117 -13.89 3.10 -8.92
CA ILE A 117 -13.38 2.15 -7.94
C ILE A 117 -13.38 2.79 -6.54
N ASN A 118 -13.80 2.02 -5.54
CA ASN A 118 -13.75 2.41 -4.14
C ASN A 118 -13.47 1.20 -3.24
N VAL A 119 -12.91 1.42 -2.05
CA VAL A 119 -12.77 0.39 -1.02
C VAL A 119 -13.55 0.81 0.20
N ARG A 120 -14.40 -0.07 0.73
CA ARG A 120 -15.15 0.22 1.95
C ARG A 120 -14.92 -0.79 3.06
N SER A 121 -15.10 -0.32 4.29
CA SER A 121 -15.05 -1.11 5.51
C SER A 121 -16.21 -0.77 6.43
N LYS A 122 -16.59 -1.71 7.30
CA LYS A 122 -17.56 -1.45 8.37
C LYS A 122 -16.97 -0.58 9.47
N ASP A 123 -15.67 -0.72 9.69
CA ASP A 123 -14.94 0.00 10.71
C ASP A 123 -14.06 1.08 10.08
N PHE A 124 -13.78 2.12 10.86
CA PHE A 124 -12.80 3.15 10.50
C PHE A 124 -11.39 2.59 10.68
N ASP A 125 -10.97 1.76 9.74
CA ASP A 125 -9.80 0.89 9.85
C ASP A 125 -8.47 1.65 9.63
N VAL A 126 -7.49 1.35 10.49
CA VAL A 126 -6.17 2.02 10.54
C VAL A 126 -5.39 1.87 9.24
N TYR A 127 -5.48 0.72 8.56
CA TYR A 127 -4.73 0.46 7.33
C TYR A 127 -5.32 1.21 6.13
N LEU A 128 -6.65 1.31 6.05
CA LEU A 128 -7.29 2.13 5.02
C LEU A 128 -6.98 3.62 5.25
N VAL A 129 -6.89 4.07 6.51
CA VAL A 129 -6.46 5.45 6.83
C VAL A 129 -5.00 5.70 6.45
N ASP A 130 -4.09 4.76 6.77
CA ASP A 130 -2.68 4.83 6.40
C ASP A 130 -2.51 4.97 4.88
N SER A 131 -3.24 4.17 4.11
CA SER A 131 -3.10 4.16 2.66
C SER A 131 -3.87 5.26 1.92
N ALA A 132 -4.80 5.95 2.58
CA ALA A 132 -5.72 6.87 1.93
C ALA A 132 -5.08 8.19 1.48
N GLN A 133 -5.27 8.54 0.19
CA GLN A 133 -4.86 9.83 -0.37
C GLN A 133 -5.85 10.97 -0.10
N LYS A 134 -7.07 10.61 0.31
CA LYS A 134 -8.17 11.53 0.59
C LYS A 134 -8.85 11.10 1.90
N TYR A 135 -9.59 12.01 2.50
CA TYR A 135 -10.43 11.71 3.66
C TYR A 135 -11.45 10.62 3.30
N ALA A 136 -11.73 9.72 4.24
CA ALA A 136 -12.82 8.76 4.08
C ALA A 136 -14.18 9.47 4.21
N GLU A 137 -15.22 8.85 3.67
CA GLU A 137 -16.60 9.32 3.80
C GLU A 137 -17.45 8.23 4.47
N LYS A 138 -18.47 8.63 5.24
CA LYS A 138 -19.37 7.69 5.93
C LYS A 138 -20.76 7.75 5.33
N GLU A 139 -21.23 6.62 4.81
CA GLU A 139 -22.56 6.51 4.20
C GLU A 139 -23.14 5.12 4.47
N ASP A 140 -24.42 5.04 4.83
CA ASP A 140 -25.16 3.79 5.10
C ASP A 140 -24.44 2.79 6.02
N GLY A 141 -23.75 3.30 7.04
CA GLY A 141 -23.01 2.48 8.01
C GLY A 141 -21.81 1.77 7.40
N TRP A 142 -21.19 2.38 6.39
CA TRP A 142 -19.90 2.00 5.81
C TRP A 142 -18.99 3.23 5.75
N TYR A 143 -17.69 3.00 5.91
CA TYR A 143 -16.66 3.97 5.61
C TYR A 143 -16.08 3.67 4.24
N TYR A 144 -16.07 4.66 3.36
CA TYR A 144 -15.59 4.58 1.99
C TYR A 144 -14.26 5.29 1.87
N PHE A 145 -13.30 4.60 1.27
CA PHE A 145 -11.93 5.01 1.08
C PHE A 145 -11.60 4.98 -0.41
N GLY A 146 -10.75 5.92 -0.84
CA GLY A 146 -10.22 5.88 -2.19
C GLY A 146 -9.28 4.69 -2.43
N VAL A 147 -8.70 4.64 -3.62
CA VAL A 147 -7.84 3.54 -4.07
C VAL A 147 -6.40 3.60 -3.60
N GLY A 148 -6.12 4.38 -2.56
CA GLY A 148 -4.76 4.63 -2.11
C GLY A 148 -3.98 3.34 -1.79
N MET A 149 -4.64 2.33 -1.24
CA MET A 149 -4.01 1.03 -0.97
C MET A 149 -3.46 0.31 -2.21
N PHE A 150 -3.96 0.62 -3.41
CA PHE A 150 -3.47 0.06 -4.68
C PHE A 150 -2.39 0.93 -5.33
N LEU A 151 -2.25 2.19 -4.93
CA LEU A 151 -1.31 3.11 -5.56
C LEU A 151 0.08 2.94 -4.99
N SER A 152 1.09 2.87 -5.85
CA SER A 152 2.49 2.80 -5.40
C SER A 152 2.89 4.05 -4.63
N SER A 153 2.33 5.21 -4.96
CA SER A 153 2.63 6.51 -4.34
C SER A 153 2.00 6.74 -2.97
N SER A 154 1.07 5.88 -2.53
CA SER A 154 0.48 6.03 -1.20
C SER A 154 1.47 5.63 -0.10
N PRO A 155 1.45 6.32 1.05
CA PRO A 155 2.10 5.83 2.26
C PRO A 155 1.45 4.49 2.64
N LYS A 156 2.27 3.45 2.82
CA LYS A 156 1.82 2.10 3.20
C LYS A 156 2.69 1.60 4.34
N PHE A 157 2.83 2.43 5.36
CA PHE A 157 3.75 2.20 6.48
C PHE A 157 3.38 0.93 7.24
N LEU A 158 2.08 0.64 7.38
CA LEU A 158 1.60 -0.55 8.07
C LEU A 158 1.81 -1.85 7.26
N GLU A 159 2.34 -1.79 6.02
CA GLU A 159 2.78 -2.99 5.29
C GLU A 159 4.21 -3.43 5.63
N TYR A 160 4.90 -2.72 6.52
CA TYR A 160 6.27 -3.02 6.92
C TYR A 160 6.30 -3.54 8.36
N GLN A 161 6.92 -4.69 8.56
CA GLN A 161 7.03 -5.31 9.88
C GLN A 161 7.97 -4.50 10.77
N PRO A 162 7.54 -4.04 11.95
CA PRO A 162 8.47 -3.41 12.89
C PRO A 162 9.46 -4.46 13.41
N ILE A 163 10.76 -4.17 13.25
CA ILE A 163 11.87 -5.00 13.71
C ILE A 163 12.73 -4.14 14.65
N SER A 164 12.91 -4.62 15.87
CA SER A 164 13.67 -3.99 16.95
C SER A 164 15.03 -4.65 17.18
N SER A 165 15.19 -5.92 16.81
CA SER A 165 16.45 -6.67 16.90
C SER A 165 16.62 -7.61 15.71
N LYS A 166 17.87 -8.00 15.43
CA LYS A 166 18.19 -9.06 14.45
C LYS A 166 17.57 -10.42 14.76
N THR A 167 17.16 -10.63 16.01
CA THR A 167 16.57 -11.88 16.50
C THR A 167 15.04 -11.92 16.41
N ASP A 168 14.41 -10.80 16.03
CA ASP A 168 12.96 -10.75 15.85
C ASP A 168 12.54 -11.65 14.69
N GLU A 169 11.42 -12.34 14.88
CA GLU A 169 10.80 -13.19 13.87
C GLU A 169 10.28 -12.33 12.70
N ILE A 170 10.49 -12.79 11.49
CA ILE A 170 10.16 -12.16 10.21
C ILE A 170 9.11 -13.03 9.54
N GLU A 171 7.99 -12.42 9.18
CA GLU A 171 6.97 -13.12 8.42
C GLU A 171 7.12 -12.87 6.92
N PHE A 172 7.13 -13.94 6.13
CA PHE A 172 7.23 -13.85 4.68
C PHE A 172 5.84 -13.93 4.04
N TRP A 173 5.18 -12.78 3.85
CA TRP A 173 3.79 -12.72 3.38
C TRP A 173 3.54 -13.34 2.00
N ASP A 174 4.53 -13.29 1.11
CA ASP A 174 4.42 -13.79 -0.27
C ASP A 174 5.15 -15.12 -0.47
N CYS A 175 5.49 -15.80 0.63
CA CYS A 175 6.13 -17.12 0.59
C CYS A 175 5.07 -18.21 0.65
N PRO A 176 5.03 -19.14 -0.32
CA PRO A 176 4.18 -20.33 -0.21
C PRO A 176 4.45 -21.06 1.11
N ASP A 177 3.39 -21.49 1.83
CA ASP A 177 3.47 -22.22 3.12
C ASP A 177 4.48 -23.40 3.10
N THR A 178 4.69 -24.00 1.92
CA THR A 178 5.63 -25.10 1.71
C THR A 178 7.09 -24.71 1.79
N LEU A 179 7.41 -23.43 1.61
CA LEU A 179 8.76 -22.86 1.67
C LEU A 179 9.02 -22.14 3.00
N GLU A 180 7.99 -21.69 3.71
CA GLU A 180 8.12 -20.99 5.00
C GLU A 180 8.93 -21.79 6.04
N ASN A 181 8.66 -23.10 6.13
CA ASN A 181 9.38 -24.03 7.01
C ASN A 181 10.86 -24.29 6.61
N LEU A 182 11.30 -23.77 5.46
CA LEU A 182 12.67 -23.94 4.97
C LEU A 182 13.54 -22.70 5.23
N TYR A 183 12.97 -21.61 5.74
CA TYR A 183 13.70 -20.37 5.98
C TYR A 183 13.91 -20.15 7.48
N VAL A 184 15.14 -19.80 7.84
CA VAL A 184 15.38 -19.01 9.04
C VAL A 184 14.61 -17.70 8.91
N ASN A 185 13.73 -17.44 9.88
CA ASN A 185 12.80 -16.32 9.90
C ASN A 185 13.27 -15.21 10.83
N HIS A 186 14.58 -15.01 10.99
CA HIS A 186 15.13 -13.86 11.70
C HIS A 186 16.34 -13.35 10.88
N LEU A 187 16.72 -12.08 11.08
CA LEU A 187 17.84 -11.50 10.32
C LEU A 187 19.18 -12.14 10.71
N GLU A 188 19.33 -12.57 11.95
CA GLU A 188 20.47 -13.39 12.33
C GLU A 188 20.38 -14.80 11.70
N GLY A 189 21.49 -15.42 11.34
CA GLY A 189 21.50 -16.81 10.84
C GLY A 189 20.99 -17.03 9.42
N MET A 190 20.28 -16.07 8.81
CA MET A 190 19.73 -16.21 7.45
C MET A 190 20.81 -16.49 6.39
N ASP A 191 22.01 -15.90 6.50
CA ASP A 191 23.12 -16.15 5.56
C ASP A 191 23.75 -17.55 5.74
N SER A 192 23.81 -18.08 6.96
CA SER A 192 24.47 -19.36 7.25
C SER A 192 23.60 -20.57 6.96
N GLU A 193 22.29 -20.47 7.24
CA GLU A 193 21.40 -21.64 7.24
C GLU A 193 20.66 -21.81 5.91
N ASN A 194 20.27 -20.71 5.25
CA ASN A 194 19.49 -20.75 4.01
C ASN A 194 20.38 -20.89 2.74
N LYS A 195 21.72 -20.90 2.87
CA LYS A 195 22.70 -21.12 1.77
C LYS A 195 22.44 -22.37 0.91
N LYS A 196 21.73 -23.37 1.45
CA LYS A 196 21.34 -24.60 0.72
C LYS A 196 20.04 -24.46 -0.09
N VAL A 197 19.19 -23.48 0.23
CA VAL A 197 17.85 -23.28 -0.36
C VAL A 197 17.84 -22.09 -1.32
N PHE A 198 18.76 -21.12 -1.17
CA PHE A 198 18.85 -19.89 -1.99
C PHE A 198 19.24 -20.07 -3.47
N MET A 199 19.26 -21.29 -4.01
CA MET A 199 19.68 -21.52 -5.39
C MET A 199 18.70 -20.98 -6.46
N SER A 200 17.48 -20.55 -6.09
CA SER A 200 16.50 -20.02 -7.07
C SER A 200 15.90 -18.64 -6.78
N SER A 201 15.71 -18.22 -5.52
CA SER A 201 15.19 -16.87 -5.19
C SER A 201 15.27 -16.55 -3.69
N PHE A 202 15.84 -15.41 -3.32
CA PHE A 202 15.75 -14.85 -1.97
C PHE A 202 14.32 -14.32 -1.74
N PRO A 203 13.62 -14.69 -0.65
CA PRO A 203 12.28 -14.16 -0.38
C PRO A 203 12.39 -12.68 -0.04
N GLN A 204 11.67 -11.83 -0.76
CA GLN A 204 11.62 -10.41 -0.44
C GLN A 204 10.66 -10.19 0.72
N PHE A 205 11.04 -9.34 1.68
CA PHE A 205 10.21 -9.02 2.83
C PHE A 205 10.37 -7.55 3.22
N ARG A 206 9.37 -7.01 3.91
CA ARG A 206 9.25 -5.57 4.21
C ARG A 206 9.40 -5.34 5.70
N ILE A 207 10.35 -4.49 6.07
CA ILE A 207 10.64 -4.17 7.47
C ILE A 207 10.68 -2.67 7.71
N CYS A 208 10.30 -2.29 8.92
CA CYS A 208 10.48 -0.97 9.48
C CYS A 208 11.47 -1.11 10.64
N ILE A 209 12.58 -0.37 10.61
CA ILE A 209 13.53 -0.32 11.72
C ILE A 209 13.56 1.08 12.31
N LYS A 210 13.61 1.16 13.64
CA LYS A 210 13.91 2.39 14.36
C LYS A 210 15.42 2.48 14.57
N THR A 211 16.06 3.53 14.07
CA THR A 211 17.53 3.69 14.14
C THR A 211 17.95 5.15 14.16
N GLN A 212 19.25 5.41 14.09
CA GLN A 212 19.86 6.72 13.89
C GLN A 212 20.90 6.61 12.77
N LEU A 213 20.84 7.49 11.78
CA LEU A 213 21.85 7.57 10.72
C LEU A 213 23.01 8.46 11.14
N ASP A 214 24.23 8.01 10.87
CA ASP A 214 25.49 8.73 11.10
C ASP A 214 25.97 9.54 9.89
N SER A 215 25.37 9.28 8.72
CA SER A 215 25.74 9.87 7.44
C SER A 215 24.55 9.86 6.47
N TYR A 216 24.58 10.77 5.50
CA TYR A 216 23.59 10.81 4.42
C TYR A 216 24.00 9.90 3.26
N PRO A 217 23.03 9.44 2.44
CA PRO A 217 23.31 8.67 1.24
C PRO A 217 24.28 9.40 0.30
N VAL A 218 25.18 8.64 -0.31
CA VAL A 218 26.16 9.10 -1.29
C VAL A 218 25.86 8.53 -2.66
N SER A 219 26.44 9.09 -3.73
CA SER A 219 26.27 8.55 -5.07
C SER A 219 26.82 7.12 -5.17
N LYS A 220 26.06 6.22 -5.81
CA LYS A 220 26.47 4.83 -6.05
C LYS A 220 27.72 4.80 -6.93
N THR A 221 28.81 4.22 -6.41
CA THR A 221 30.00 3.91 -7.21
C THR A 221 29.85 2.55 -7.90
N GLN A 222 30.51 2.36 -9.05
CA GLN A 222 30.45 1.08 -9.78
C GLN A 222 30.93 -0.09 -8.90
N SER A 223 30.12 -1.16 -8.87
CA SER A 223 30.42 -2.40 -8.12
C SER A 223 31.34 -3.33 -8.92
N SER A 224 31.88 -4.38 -8.27
CA SER A 224 32.62 -5.45 -8.96
C SER A 224 31.75 -6.12 -10.04
N ILE A 225 32.33 -6.75 -11.08
CA ILE A 225 31.58 -7.22 -12.26
C ILE A 225 30.44 -8.20 -11.90
N THR A 226 30.68 -9.15 -10.98
CA THR A 226 29.70 -10.20 -10.65
C THR A 226 28.63 -9.72 -9.67
N GLU A 227 29.02 -8.98 -8.62
CA GLU A 227 28.06 -8.34 -7.71
C GLU A 227 27.26 -7.25 -8.43
N GLY A 228 27.91 -6.54 -9.35
CA GLY A 228 27.32 -5.51 -10.19
C GLY A 228 26.13 -6.01 -10.99
N LEU A 229 26.18 -7.21 -11.58
CA LEU A 229 25.05 -7.73 -12.37
C LEU A 229 23.77 -7.96 -11.55
N LEU A 230 23.89 -8.53 -10.34
CA LEU A 230 22.73 -8.73 -9.46
C LEU A 230 22.25 -7.42 -8.85
N ILE A 231 23.18 -6.60 -8.36
CA ILE A 231 22.86 -5.28 -7.79
C ILE A 231 22.18 -4.39 -8.85
N ASP A 232 22.67 -4.38 -10.09
CA ASP A 232 22.10 -3.57 -11.16
C ASP A 232 20.74 -4.11 -11.63
N LYS A 233 20.50 -5.42 -11.56
CA LYS A 233 19.17 -5.99 -11.85
C LYS A 233 18.09 -5.40 -10.94
N TYR A 234 18.37 -5.22 -9.65
CA TYR A 234 17.36 -4.76 -8.68
C TYR A 234 17.44 -3.25 -8.36
N PHE A 235 18.63 -2.65 -8.47
CA PHE A 235 18.91 -1.30 -7.98
C PHE A 235 19.54 -0.39 -9.04
N SER A 236 19.35 -0.67 -10.33
CA SER A 236 19.81 0.21 -11.42
C SER A 236 19.21 1.62 -11.34
N ASN A 237 17.96 1.72 -10.89
CA ASN A 237 17.23 2.98 -10.76
C ASN A 237 17.48 3.71 -9.43
N CYS A 238 18.45 3.25 -8.63
CA CYS A 238 18.80 3.86 -7.35
C CYS A 238 20.14 4.60 -7.47
N PRO A 239 20.13 5.94 -7.62
CA PRO A 239 21.37 6.70 -7.83
C PRO A 239 22.22 6.83 -6.57
N THR A 240 21.64 6.66 -5.39
CA THR A 240 22.31 6.85 -4.11
C THR A 240 22.22 5.62 -3.21
N ILE A 241 23.19 5.51 -2.31
CA ILE A 241 23.44 4.37 -1.44
C ILE A 241 23.89 4.85 -0.06
N LEU A 242 23.51 4.12 0.98
CA LEU A 242 24.04 4.27 2.34
C LEU A 242 24.44 2.91 2.88
N GLN A 243 25.65 2.84 3.44
CA GLN A 243 26.08 1.69 4.24
C GLN A 243 25.75 1.97 5.70
N PHE A 244 25.11 1.00 6.35
CA PHE A 244 24.53 1.16 7.68
C PHE A 244 24.65 -0.19 8.42
N SER A 245 24.65 -0.16 9.76
CA SER A 245 24.60 -1.38 10.57
C SER A 245 23.40 -1.36 11.50
N PHE A 246 22.59 -2.41 11.43
CA PHE A 246 21.45 -2.64 12.32
C PHE A 246 21.77 -3.84 13.22
N ASP A 247 21.86 -3.61 14.53
CA ASP A 247 22.14 -4.68 15.50
C ASP A 247 23.37 -5.52 15.09
N GLU A 248 24.45 -4.81 14.72
CA GLU A 248 25.72 -5.37 14.22
C GLU A 248 25.64 -6.04 12.83
N LEU A 249 24.46 -6.14 12.22
CA LEU A 249 24.30 -6.67 10.87
C LEU A 249 24.58 -5.58 9.83
N PRO A 250 25.44 -5.83 8.83
CA PRO A 250 25.69 -4.87 7.77
C PRO A 250 24.50 -4.83 6.80
N MET A 251 24.04 -3.61 6.51
CA MET A 251 22.97 -3.31 5.58
C MET A 251 23.42 -2.27 4.56
N ARG A 252 22.95 -2.44 3.33
CA ARG A 252 23.17 -1.54 2.21
C ARG A 252 21.84 -1.03 1.70
N LEU A 253 21.59 0.24 1.96
CA LEU A 253 20.33 0.91 1.67
C LEU A 253 20.43 1.62 0.33
N TYR A 254 19.52 1.32 -0.60
CA TYR A 254 19.41 1.95 -1.91
C TYR A 254 18.18 2.85 -1.95
N PHE A 255 18.35 4.05 -2.48
CA PHE A 255 17.30 5.07 -2.49
C PHE A 255 16.94 5.48 -3.91
N GLN A 256 15.67 5.86 -4.11
CA GLN A 256 15.19 6.43 -5.36
C GLN A 256 15.81 7.80 -5.62
N ASP A 257 15.77 8.24 -6.87
CA ASP A 257 16.18 9.59 -7.25
C ASP A 257 15.40 10.67 -6.48
N GLY A 258 16.11 11.73 -6.07
CA GLY A 258 15.58 12.82 -5.26
C GLY A 258 15.37 12.52 -3.77
N PHE A 259 15.44 11.25 -3.34
CA PHE A 259 15.21 10.87 -1.94
C PHE A 259 16.29 11.40 -0.99
N ASP A 260 17.54 11.49 -1.44
CA ASP A 260 18.64 11.99 -0.63
C ASP A 260 18.47 13.47 -0.26
N THR A 261 17.86 14.26 -1.16
CA THR A 261 17.51 15.65 -0.91
C THR A 261 16.38 15.72 0.11
N TYR A 262 15.30 14.96 -0.10
CA TYR A 262 14.18 14.86 0.84
C TYR A 262 14.63 14.45 2.25
N LEU A 263 15.54 13.47 2.36
CA LEU A 263 16.09 13.03 3.64
C LEU A 263 16.90 14.14 4.33
N LYS A 264 17.72 14.90 3.60
CA LYS A 264 18.51 16.01 4.16
C LYS A 264 17.65 17.18 4.62
N ASP A 265 16.51 17.39 3.96
CA ASP A 265 15.61 18.50 4.27
C ASP A 265 14.79 18.23 5.56
N GLU A 266 14.36 16.99 5.79
CA GLU A 266 13.47 16.64 6.90
C GLU A 266 14.20 16.00 8.10
N TYR A 267 15.31 15.30 7.89
CA TYR A 267 15.99 14.54 8.93
C TYR A 267 17.35 15.14 9.31
N THR A 268 17.64 15.16 10.61
CA THR A 268 18.95 15.56 11.15
C THR A 268 19.68 14.33 11.65
N LEU A 269 20.93 14.11 11.19
CA LEU A 269 21.79 13.00 11.62
C LEU A 269 21.84 12.86 13.14
N GLY A 270 21.82 11.62 13.64
CA GLY A 270 21.79 11.30 15.06
C GLY A 270 20.41 11.35 15.73
N ASN A 271 19.36 11.84 15.06
CA ASN A 271 18.00 11.72 15.58
C ASN A 271 17.42 10.32 15.31
N ASP A 272 16.38 9.96 16.06
CA ASP A 272 15.62 8.74 15.76
C ASP A 272 14.89 8.88 14.41
N ILE A 273 14.95 7.83 13.61
CA ILE A 273 14.28 7.70 12.32
C ILE A 273 13.71 6.28 12.17
N TYR A 274 12.51 6.20 11.60
CA TYR A 274 11.89 4.95 11.18
C TYR A 274 12.12 4.78 9.68
N LEU A 275 12.88 3.75 9.29
CA LEU A 275 13.19 3.46 7.90
C LEU A 275 12.32 2.31 7.40
N TYR A 276 11.53 2.55 6.35
CA TYR A 276 10.69 1.55 5.72
C TYR A 276 11.40 1.01 4.49
N MET A 277 11.73 -0.27 4.51
CA MET A 277 12.55 -0.89 3.47
C MET A 277 12.10 -2.29 3.10
N THR A 278 12.29 -2.63 1.83
CA THR A 278 12.17 -3.99 1.33
C THR A 278 13.56 -4.61 1.30
N VAL A 279 13.77 -5.71 2.00
CA VAL A 279 14.98 -6.52 1.90
C VAL A 279 14.88 -7.36 0.63
N VAL A 280 15.82 -7.16 -0.29
CA VAL A 280 15.74 -7.74 -1.65
C VAL A 280 16.76 -8.86 -1.85
N LEU A 281 17.95 -8.72 -1.27
CA LEU A 281 19.04 -9.70 -1.39
C LEU A 281 19.80 -9.82 -0.07
N LEU A 282 20.42 -10.97 0.13
CA LEU A 282 21.44 -11.24 1.13
C LEU A 282 22.65 -11.84 0.41
N MET A 283 23.80 -11.18 0.48
CA MET A 283 25.03 -11.65 -0.16
C MET A 283 26.21 -11.41 0.77
N ASN A 284 27.03 -12.45 0.98
CA ASN A 284 28.23 -12.36 1.81
C ASN A 284 27.96 -11.81 3.23
N GLY A 285 26.82 -12.15 3.83
CA GLY A 285 26.41 -11.67 5.15
C GLY A 285 25.91 -10.22 5.20
N GLU A 286 25.77 -9.53 4.07
CA GLU A 286 25.24 -8.16 3.97
C GLU A 286 23.85 -8.16 3.34
N TYR A 287 22.93 -7.41 3.96
CA TYR A 287 21.57 -7.22 3.48
C TYR A 287 21.48 -6.05 2.51
N TYR A 288 20.79 -6.24 1.38
CA TYR A 288 20.61 -5.22 0.35
C TYR A 288 19.14 -4.81 0.33
N CYS A 289 18.88 -3.58 0.69
CA CYS A 289 17.54 -3.08 0.97
C CYS A 289 17.18 -1.94 0.02
N TYR A 290 15.95 -1.98 -0.48
CA TYR A 290 15.33 -0.84 -1.14
C TYR A 290 14.61 0.01 -0.10
N VAL A 291 15.04 1.25 0.12
CA VAL A 291 14.33 2.16 1.02
C VAL A 291 13.13 2.75 0.29
N ARG A 292 11.93 2.50 0.83
CA ARG A 292 10.69 3.04 0.29
C ARG A 292 10.46 4.46 0.77
N ASP A 293 10.62 4.67 2.08
CA ASP A 293 10.26 5.92 2.77
C ASP A 293 10.88 5.98 4.18
N PHE A 294 10.74 7.12 4.87
CA PHE A 294 11.05 7.27 6.29
C PHE A 294 10.04 8.14 7.04
N THR A 295 9.95 7.98 8.35
CA THR A 295 9.20 8.88 9.23
C THR A 295 10.00 9.22 10.48
N LEU A 296 9.73 10.39 11.07
CA LEU A 296 10.33 10.80 12.36
C LEU A 296 9.48 10.36 13.56
N LEU A 297 8.20 10.10 13.30
CA LEU A 297 7.26 9.53 14.27
C LEU A 297 7.11 8.03 14.02
N SER A 298 6.69 7.29 15.05
CA SER A 298 6.32 5.89 14.89
C SER A 298 5.19 5.73 13.84
N PRO A 299 5.09 4.56 13.18
CA PRO A 299 3.97 4.28 12.28
C PRO A 299 2.61 4.55 12.95
N GLU A 300 2.45 4.12 14.20
CA GLU A 300 1.24 4.27 15.00
C GLU A 300 0.91 5.75 15.23
N GLU A 301 1.87 6.57 15.63
CA GLU A 301 1.66 8.02 15.82
C GLU A 301 1.22 8.70 14.52
N ASN A 302 1.88 8.39 13.39
CA ASN A 302 1.50 8.94 12.09
C ASN A 302 0.06 8.58 11.71
N VAL A 303 -0.32 7.32 11.92
CA VAL A 303 -1.66 6.84 11.60
C VAL A 303 -2.68 7.44 12.56
N GLN A 304 -2.38 7.54 13.86
CA GLN A 304 -3.27 8.16 14.84
C GLN A 304 -3.53 9.64 14.55
N GLU A 305 -2.51 10.41 14.18
CA GLU A 305 -2.71 11.79 13.75
C GLU A 305 -3.66 11.88 12.54
N ARG A 306 -3.50 10.98 11.57
CA ARG A 306 -4.38 10.93 10.39
C ARG A 306 -5.80 10.55 10.77
N ILE A 307 -5.97 9.56 11.65
CA ILE A 307 -7.28 9.16 12.16
C ILE A 307 -7.98 10.35 12.81
N GLN A 308 -7.30 11.07 13.71
CA GLN A 308 -7.88 12.23 14.39
C GLN A 308 -8.31 13.31 13.40
N LYS A 309 -7.43 13.66 12.44
CA LYS A 309 -7.72 14.65 11.39
C LYS A 309 -8.91 14.22 10.53
N MET A 310 -9.02 12.92 10.20
CA MET A 310 -10.11 12.41 9.38
C MET A 310 -11.44 12.35 10.14
N LYS A 311 -11.44 11.83 11.37
CA LYS A 311 -12.64 11.77 12.22
C LYS A 311 -13.24 13.15 12.46
N GLN A 312 -12.41 14.13 12.81
CA GLN A 312 -12.84 15.52 12.97
C GLN A 312 -13.56 16.06 11.72
N ARG A 313 -13.11 15.67 10.53
CA ARG A 313 -13.70 16.14 9.27
C ARG A 313 -15.04 15.49 8.95
N ILE A 314 -15.22 14.22 9.30
CA ILE A 314 -16.49 13.48 9.10
C ILE A 314 -17.48 13.66 10.26
N GLY A 315 -17.11 14.43 11.29
CA GLY A 315 -17.98 14.75 12.42
C GLY A 315 -18.07 13.67 13.49
N GLU A 316 -17.02 12.86 13.63
CA GLU A 316 -16.82 11.85 14.69
C GLU A 316 -15.72 12.25 15.66
#